data_AF-A0A2H3B6Y0-F1
#
_entry.id   AF-A0A2H3B6Y0-F1
#
_cell.length_a   1.000
_cell.length_b   1.000
_cell.length_c   1.000
_cell.angle_alpha   90.00
_cell.angle_beta   90.00
_cell.angle_gamma   90.00
#
_symmetry.space_group_name_H-M   'P 1'
#
loop_
_entity.id
_entity.type
_entity.pdbx_description
1 polymer ?
#
loop_
_entity_poly.entity_id
_entity_poly.type
_entity_poly.pdbx_seq_one_letter_code
_entity_poly.pdbx_strand_id
1 'polypeptide(L)'
;PLPDDGTLVFSHVDLALHNLIVGKDGHLWLIDFATAGFYPQWFEYVNMRMEAEVEFGKEYDWVWNAILPFVCDPYFSIYDWITTVAPDYL
;
A
#
# COMPACT_ATOMS: atom_id res chain seq x y z
N PRO A 1 -18.04 8.90 7.50
CA PRO A 1 -16.93 8.85 8.48
C PRO A 1 -15.79 8.01 7.90
N LEU A 2 -14.60 8.58 7.75
CA LEU A 2 -13.41 7.76 7.52
C LEU A 2 -13.34 6.78 8.71
N PRO A 3 -13.08 5.48 8.48
CA PRO A 3 -13.22 4.43 9.50
C PRO A 3 -12.09 4.43 10.54
N ASP A 4 -11.46 5.58 10.77
CA ASP A 4 -10.29 5.74 11.62
C ASP A 4 -10.67 6.62 12.82
N ASP A 5 -10.21 6.22 14.01
CA ASP A 5 -10.38 6.98 15.26
C ASP A 5 -9.39 8.15 15.38
N GLY A 6 -8.60 8.39 14.33
CA GLY A 6 -7.57 9.42 14.26
C GLY A 6 -6.19 8.91 14.67
N THR A 7 -6.05 7.61 14.91
CA THR A 7 -4.76 6.98 15.21
C THR A 7 -3.87 6.99 13.97
N LEU A 8 -2.71 7.62 14.09
CA LEU A 8 -1.67 7.55 13.07
C LEU A 8 -0.71 6.40 13.36
N VAL A 9 -0.32 5.67 12.32
CA VAL A 9 0.68 4.61 12.35
C VAL A 9 1.85 4.97 11.45
N PHE A 10 3.01 4.40 11.74
CA PHE A 10 4.16 4.55 10.86
C PHE A 10 3.94 3.71 9.61
N SER A 11 3.85 4.39 8.46
CA SER A 11 3.63 3.81 7.13
C SER A 11 4.84 4.10 6.25
N HIS A 12 5.17 3.16 5.38
CA HIS A 12 6.18 3.29 4.34
C HIS A 12 5.67 4.16 3.19
N VAL A 13 4.38 4.03 2.84
CA VAL A 13 3.66 4.78 1.78
C VAL A 13 4.06 4.40 0.36
N ASP A 14 5.23 3.76 0.18
CA ASP A 14 5.72 3.26 -1.11
C ASP A 14 6.05 1.75 -1.02
N LEU A 15 5.24 0.97 -0.30
CA LEU A 15 5.54 -0.44 -0.05
C LEU A 15 5.25 -1.31 -1.27
N ALA A 16 6.29 -1.60 -2.05
CA ALA A 16 6.21 -2.44 -3.23
C ALA A 16 7.34 -3.47 -3.34
N LEU A 17 7.15 -4.44 -4.24
CA LEU A 17 8.14 -5.51 -4.48
C LEU A 17 9.52 -4.97 -4.86
N HIS A 18 9.59 -3.84 -5.56
CA HIS A 18 10.87 -3.25 -5.96
C HIS A 18 11.63 -2.60 -4.78
N ASN A 19 10.92 -2.30 -3.69
CA ASN A 19 11.48 -1.81 -2.42
C ASN A 19 11.81 -2.93 -1.42
N LEU A 20 11.73 -4.19 -1.86
CA LEU A 20 12.09 -5.36 -1.07
C LEU A 20 13.37 -6.03 -1.59
N ILE A 21 14.32 -6.28 -0.69
CA ILE A 21 15.57 -6.99 -1.00
C ILE A 21 15.63 -8.30 -0.19
N VAL A 22 15.79 -9.43 -0.88
CA VAL A 22 16.09 -10.71 -0.23
C VAL A 22 17.59 -10.85 -0.05
N GLY A 23 18.05 -10.82 1.19
CA GLY A 23 19.44 -11.06 1.57
C GLY A 23 19.89 -12.48 1.28
N LYS A 24 21.20 -12.69 1.13
CA LYS A 24 21.78 -14.04 0.91
C LYS A 24 21.55 -15.00 2.09
N ASP A 25 21.21 -14.46 3.25
CA ASP A 25 20.85 -15.14 4.48
C ASP A 25 19.35 -15.47 4.58
N GLY A 26 18.57 -15.12 3.56
CA GLY A 26 17.12 -15.34 3.52
C GLY A 26 16.30 -14.29 4.25
N HIS A 27 16.92 -13.25 4.82
CA HIS A 27 16.16 -12.14 5.42
C HIS A 27 15.62 -11.19 4.36
N LEU A 28 14.42 -10.67 4.60
CA LEU A 28 13.80 -9.65 3.77
C LEU A 28 14.14 -8.26 4.35
N TRP A 29 14.61 -7.36 3.51
CA TRP A 29 14.92 -5.98 3.85
C TRP A 29 14.00 -5.05 3.10
N LEU A 30 13.46 -4.05 3.80
CA LEU A 30 12.70 -2.95 3.23
C LEU A 30 13.64 -1.76 3.03
N ILE A 31 13.55 -1.10 1.87
CA ILE A 31 14.32 0.09 1.51
C ILE A 31 13.39 1.23 1.07
N ASP A 32 13.96 2.41 0.84
CA ASP A 32 13.29 3.61 0.32
C ASP A 32 12.21 4.24 1.20
N PHE A 33 12.62 4.62 2.41
CA PHE A 33 11.76 5.31 3.38
C PHE A 33 11.56 6.80 3.09
N ALA A 34 11.78 7.28 1.86
CA ALA A 34 11.74 8.72 1.54
C ALA A 34 10.36 9.35 1.78
N THR A 35 9.29 8.58 1.57
CA THR A 35 7.88 8.96 1.77
C THR A 35 7.30 8.50 3.11
N ALA A 36 8.10 7.79 3.92
CA ALA A 36 7.63 7.20 5.16
C ALA A 36 7.31 8.25 6.23
N GLY A 37 6.32 7.95 7.07
CA GLY A 37 5.82 8.89 8.07
C GLY A 37 4.63 8.35 8.86
N PHE A 38 3.93 9.24 9.56
CA PHE A 38 2.75 8.90 10.35
C PHE A 38 1.47 9.22 9.60
N TYR A 39 0.72 8.19 9.22
CA TYR A 39 -0.47 8.29 8.37
C TYR A 39 -1.65 7.53 8.99
N PRO A 40 -2.88 7.80 8.54
CA PRO A 40 -4.03 6.95 8.86
C PRO A 40 -3.77 5.48 8.52
N GLN A 41 -4.32 4.54 9.29
CA GLN A 41 -4.00 3.11 9.15
C GLN A 41 -4.24 2.55 7.74
N TRP A 42 -5.24 3.10 7.06
CA TRP A 42 -5.62 2.70 5.71
C TRP A 42 -4.73 3.24 4.60
N PHE A 43 -3.84 4.19 4.91
CA PHE A 43 -3.09 4.93 3.90
C PHE A 43 -2.10 4.05 3.14
N GLU A 44 -1.42 3.14 3.84
CA GLU A 44 -0.51 2.16 3.22
C GLU A 44 -1.27 1.27 2.22
N TYR A 45 -2.40 0.71 2.64
CA TYR A 45 -3.22 -0.15 1.79
C TYR A 45 -3.65 0.55 0.50
N VAL A 46 -4.11 1.81 0.61
CA VAL A 46 -4.57 2.59 -0.55
C VAL A 46 -3.41 2.84 -1.52
N ASN A 47 -2.25 3.30 -1.04
CA ASN A 47 -1.10 3.56 -1.92
C ASN A 47 -0.61 2.28 -2.60
N MET A 48 -0.44 1.20 -1.85
CA MET A 48 -0.04 -0.10 -2.41
C MET A 48 -1.01 -0.60 -3.50
N ARG A 49 -2.32 -0.38 -3.32
CA ARG A 49 -3.36 -0.75 -4.28
C ARG A 49 -3.28 0.09 -5.56
N MET A 50 -3.09 1.40 -5.41
CA MET A 50 -2.95 2.33 -6.54
C MET A 50 -1.68 2.04 -7.34
N GLU A 51 -0.55 1.88 -6.67
CA GLU A 51 0.74 1.62 -7.29
C GLU A 51 0.72 0.33 -8.11
N ALA A 52 0.12 -0.74 -7.54
CA ALA A 52 -0.09 -1.99 -8.25
C ALA A 52 -0.97 -1.84 -9.51
N GLU A 53 -1.92 -0.90 -9.53
CA GLU A 53 -2.78 -0.63 -10.69
C GLU A 53 -2.10 0.29 -11.73
N VAL A 54 -1.30 1.27 -11.30
CA VAL A 54 -0.67 2.32 -12.14
C VAL A 54 0.65 1.87 -12.76
N GLU A 55 1.58 1.32 -11.98
CA GLU A 55 2.96 1.13 -12.44
C GLU A 55 3.10 -0.03 -13.44
N PHE A 56 2.31 -1.09 -13.29
CA PHE A 56 2.58 -2.33 -14.02
C PHE A 56 1.37 -2.91 -14.77
N GLY A 57 0.20 -2.29 -14.66
CA GLY A 57 -1.04 -2.78 -15.24
C GLY A 57 -1.57 -4.05 -14.56
N LYS A 58 -2.80 -4.45 -14.91
CA LYS A 58 -3.56 -5.53 -14.25
C LYS A 58 -2.86 -6.91 -14.20
N GLU A 59 -1.79 -7.13 -14.97
CA GLU A 59 -1.13 -8.44 -15.11
C GLU A 59 0.10 -8.63 -14.22
N TYR A 60 0.64 -7.60 -13.57
CA TYR A 60 2.00 -7.66 -13.02
C TYR A 60 2.12 -7.79 -11.50
N ASP A 61 1.23 -8.55 -10.90
CA ASP A 61 1.60 -9.62 -9.97
C ASP A 61 0.33 -9.97 -9.18
N TRP A 62 -0.39 -10.98 -9.66
CA TRP A 62 -1.53 -11.53 -8.97
C TRP A 62 -1.14 -12.01 -7.56
N VAL A 63 0.13 -12.35 -7.32
CA VAL A 63 0.65 -12.68 -5.99
C VAL A 63 0.65 -11.44 -5.12
N TRP A 64 1.20 -10.31 -5.58
CA TRP A 64 1.19 -9.06 -4.83
C TRP A 64 -0.24 -8.61 -4.48
N ASN A 65 -1.14 -8.63 -5.45
CA ASN A 65 -2.55 -8.34 -5.24
C ASN A 65 -3.24 -9.32 -4.27
N ALA A 66 -2.86 -10.59 -4.29
CA ALA A 66 -3.37 -11.60 -3.37
C ALA A 66 -2.84 -11.42 -1.95
N ILE A 67 -1.60 -10.94 -1.77
CA ILE A 67 -1.01 -10.76 -0.44
C ILE A 67 -1.30 -9.38 0.18
N LEU A 68 -1.63 -8.37 -0.62
CA LEU A 68 -1.91 -7.00 -0.19
C LEU A 68 -2.83 -6.92 1.06
N PRO A 69 -3.99 -7.61 1.10
CA PRO A 69 -4.89 -7.58 2.26
C PRO A 69 -4.30 -8.17 3.55
N PHE A 70 -3.23 -8.96 3.45
CA PHE A 70 -2.54 -9.57 4.59
C PHE A 70 -1.34 -8.73 5.08
N VAL A 71 -0.81 -7.84 4.23
CA VAL A 71 0.33 -6.98 4.55
C VAL A 71 -0.12 -5.74 5.32
N CYS A 72 -1.23 -5.12 4.91
CA CYS A 72 -1.65 -3.81 5.38
C CYS A 72 -3.15 -3.74 5.76
N ASP A 73 -3.77 -4.89 6.04
CA ASP A 73 -5.20 -5.07 6.34
C ASP A 73 -6.16 -4.69 5.18
N PRO A 74 -7.35 -5.29 5.09
CA PRO A 74 -8.26 -5.11 3.94
C PRO A 74 -9.10 -3.82 4.02
N TYR A 75 -8.56 -2.68 3.59
CA TYR A 75 -9.29 -1.40 3.54
C TYR A 75 -10.08 -1.16 2.23
N PHE A 76 -10.75 -2.20 1.72
CA PHE A 76 -11.47 -2.18 0.43
C PHE A 76 -12.47 -1.03 0.31
N SER A 77 -13.30 -0.81 1.33
CA SER A 77 -14.37 0.21 1.30
C SER A 77 -13.83 1.64 1.25
N ILE A 78 -12.63 1.86 1.80
CA ILE A 78 -11.96 3.17 1.75
C ILE A 78 -11.39 3.39 0.36
N TYR A 79 -10.76 2.37 -0.22
CA TYR A 79 -10.26 2.43 -1.59
C TYR A 79 -11.39 2.76 -2.58
N ASP A 80 -12.52 2.04 -2.48
CA ASP A 80 -13.71 2.30 -3.30
C ASP A 80 -14.29 3.72 -3.08
N TRP A 81 -14.22 4.22 -1.84
CA TRP A 81 -14.67 5.58 -1.55
C TRP A 81 -13.72 6.63 -2.16
N ILE A 82 -12.40 6.47 -2.01
CA ILE A 82 -11.40 7.39 -2.57
C ILE A 82 -11.51 7.43 -4.10
N THR A 83 -11.63 6.28 -4.75
CA THR A 83 -11.85 6.18 -6.21
C THR A 83 -13.15 6.85 -6.68
N THR A 84 -14.16 6.92 -5.81
CA THR A 84 -15.40 7.64 -6.10
C THR A 84 -15.27 9.15 -5.93
N VAL A 85 -14.58 9.63 -4.88
CA VAL A 85 -14.56 11.06 -4.53
C VAL A 85 -13.38 11.85 -5.11
N ALA A 86 -12.30 11.18 -5.47
CA ALA A 86 -11.08 11.77 -6.00
C ALA A 86 -10.52 10.96 -7.18
N PRO A 87 -11.31 10.70 -8.24
CA PRO A 87 -10.90 9.85 -9.35
C PRO A 87 -9.70 10.40 -10.14
N ASP A 88 -9.45 11.72 -10.09
CA ASP A 88 -8.36 12.37 -10.82
C ASP A 88 -7.03 12.42 -10.03
N TYR A 89 -7.05 12.01 -8.76
CA TYR A 89 -5.87 11.94 -7.89
C TYR A 89 -5.35 10.49 -7.74
N LEU A 90 -5.86 9.60 -8.59
CA LEU A 90 -5.53 8.19 -8.72
C LEU A 90 -5.09 7.91 -10.15
#